data_AF-A0A1F5YFI6-F1
#
_entry.id   AF-A0A1F5YFI6-F1
#
_cell.length_a   1.000
_cell.length_b   1.000
_cell.length_c   1.000
_cell.angle_alpha   90.00
_cell.angle_beta   90.00
_cell.angle_gamma   90.00
#
_symmetry.space_group_name_H-M   'P 1'
#
loop_
_entity.id
_entity.type
_entity.pdbx_description
1 polymer ?
#
loop_
_entity_poly.entity_id
_entity_poly.type
_entity_poly.pdbx_seq_one_letter_code
_entity_poly.pdbx_strand_id
1 'polypeptide(L)'
;MTTLLQAAIEAALAQKWETAIEINKELLKNNKDDIDILARLAFAYAQTGSIEKAKKIYRKILLLDKYNTLAVKNLDKISNLNEKKSNSIIPHERVAPGLFIEEPGKSKTVQLINVAPTKILNHLNIGDTVIIHPKKHSVEIRGLNKTYYGALPDDIAFRLIKFIAVGNSYIACIKNIQKNQVWVFIREISRGKKLSHQSTFIPTTFKEYSATIHREIKKIVSPDPLEEEESHQDESEE
;
A
#
# COMPACT_ATOMS: atom_id res chain seq x y z
N MET A 1 -0.41 12.20 27.00
CA MET A 1 -1.61 12.85 26.42
C MET A 1 -1.43 12.90 24.92
N THR A 2 -2.28 12.19 24.16
CA THR A 2 -2.29 12.27 22.70
C THR A 2 -2.82 13.65 22.29
N THR A 3 -2.09 14.35 21.42
CA THR A 3 -2.54 15.64 20.90
C THR A 3 -3.73 15.44 19.95
N LEU A 4 -4.63 16.41 19.84
CA LEU A 4 -5.76 16.35 18.89
C LEU A 4 -5.29 16.08 17.45
N LEU A 5 -4.11 16.60 17.10
CA LEU A 5 -3.44 16.33 15.83
C LEU A 5 -3.14 14.83 15.65
N GLN A 6 -2.54 14.21 16.67
CA GLN A 6 -2.21 12.78 16.65
C GLN A 6 -3.48 11.93 16.56
N ALA A 7 -4.53 12.29 17.30
CA ALA A 7 -5.82 11.60 17.24
C ALA A 7 -6.48 11.69 15.85
N ALA A 8 -6.37 12.84 15.16
CA ALA A 8 -6.86 13.00 13.79
C ALA A 8 -6.11 12.09 12.80
N ILE A 9 -4.79 11.97 12.95
CA ILE A 9 -3.95 11.11 12.12
C ILE A 9 -4.28 9.64 12.37
N GLU A 10 -4.39 9.22 13.64
CA GLU A 10 -4.75 7.86 14.01
C GLU A 10 -6.14 7.46 13.50
N ALA A 11 -7.12 8.36 13.59
CA ALA A 11 -8.44 8.14 13.01
C ALA A 11 -8.38 7.92 11.49
N ALA A 12 -7.60 8.74 10.76
CA ALA A 12 -7.41 8.59 9.33
C ALA A 12 -6.69 7.29 8.96
N LEU A 13 -5.68 6.89 9.73
CA LEU A 13 -4.96 5.61 9.55
C LEU A 13 -5.88 4.40 9.82
N ALA A 14 -6.77 4.52 10.80
CA ALA A 14 -7.79 3.53 11.11
C ALA A 14 -9.01 3.56 10.17
N GLN A 15 -8.99 4.39 9.12
CA GLN A 15 -10.07 4.56 8.14
C GLN A 15 -11.41 5.04 8.74
N LYS A 16 -11.36 5.66 9.93
CA LYS A 16 -12.52 6.30 10.56
C LYS A 16 -12.62 7.74 10.02
N TRP A 17 -13.11 7.87 8.79
CA TRP A 17 -13.06 9.15 8.06
C TRP A 17 -13.97 10.21 8.67
N GLU A 18 -15.13 9.82 9.18
CA GLU A 18 -16.10 10.70 9.84
C GLU A 18 -15.48 11.32 11.10
N THR A 19 -14.85 10.50 11.95
CA THR A 19 -14.17 11.01 13.15
C THR A 19 -12.96 11.87 12.80
N ALA A 20 -12.20 11.49 11.76
CA ALA A 20 -11.12 12.33 11.26
C ALA A 20 -11.61 13.70 10.75
N ILE A 21 -12.79 13.77 10.12
CA ILE A 21 -13.41 15.03 9.69
C ILE A 21 -13.75 15.92 10.90
N GLU A 22 -14.35 15.34 11.93
CA GLU A 22 -14.76 16.08 13.14
C GLU A 22 -13.54 16.69 13.85
N ILE A 23 -12.51 15.89 14.09
CA ILE A 23 -11.30 16.35 14.78
C ILE A 23 -10.57 17.41 13.94
N ASN A 24 -10.44 17.22 12.61
CA ASN A 24 -9.78 18.23 11.75
C ASN A 24 -10.57 19.54 11.67
N LYS A 25 -11.91 19.51 11.73
CA LYS A 25 -12.73 20.73 11.83
C LYS A 25 -12.49 21.47 13.14
N GLU A 26 -12.33 20.73 14.24
CA GLU A 26 -12.04 21.32 15.55
C GLU A 26 -10.66 21.99 15.54
N LEU A 27 -9.65 21.32 14.99
CA LEU A 27 -8.31 21.88 14.81
C LEU A 27 -8.32 23.17 13.99
N LEU A 28 -9.14 23.25 12.93
CA LEU A 28 -9.29 24.47 12.11
C LEU A 28 -9.97 25.64 12.82
N LYS A 29 -10.67 25.43 13.95
CA LYS A 29 -11.25 26.55 14.71
C LYS A 29 -10.15 27.45 15.26
N ASN A 30 -9.04 26.86 15.67
CA ASN A 30 -7.90 27.55 16.28
C ASN A 30 -6.92 28.07 15.21
N ASN A 31 -6.81 27.41 14.06
CA ASN A 31 -5.97 27.84 12.95
C ASN A 31 -6.65 27.61 11.59
N LYS A 32 -7.35 28.63 11.08
CA LYS A 32 -8.26 28.50 9.93
C LYS A 32 -7.57 28.28 8.57
N ASP A 33 -6.30 28.62 8.47
CA ASP A 33 -5.53 28.62 7.22
C ASP A 33 -4.32 27.66 7.27
N ASP A 34 -4.32 26.74 8.23
CA ASP A 34 -3.33 25.66 8.29
C ASP A 34 -3.50 24.71 7.10
N ILE A 35 -2.52 24.74 6.19
CA ILE A 35 -2.52 23.97 4.94
C ILE A 35 -2.58 22.46 5.22
N ASP A 36 -1.88 21.96 6.23
CA ASP A 36 -1.81 20.53 6.52
C ASP A 36 -3.13 20.01 7.12
N ILE A 37 -3.78 20.79 7.99
CA ILE A 37 -5.11 20.46 8.50
C ILE A 37 -6.14 20.52 7.37
N LEU A 38 -6.10 21.54 6.52
CA LEU A 38 -6.96 21.63 5.34
C LEU A 38 -6.76 20.44 4.39
N ALA A 39 -5.52 20.00 4.18
CA ALA A 39 -5.20 18.88 3.30
C ALA A 39 -5.76 17.56 3.84
N ARG A 40 -5.58 17.31 5.14
CA ARG A 40 -6.16 16.14 5.83
C ARG A 40 -7.69 16.15 5.78
N LEU A 41 -8.31 17.31 6.01
CA LEU A 41 -9.77 17.46 5.94
C LEU A 41 -10.30 17.23 4.53
N ALA A 42 -9.66 17.81 3.51
CA ALA A 42 -10.04 17.61 2.10
C ALA A 42 -9.92 16.14 1.69
N PHE A 43 -8.87 15.46 2.14
CA PHE A 43 -8.68 14.04 1.91
C PHE A 43 -9.79 13.22 2.56
N ALA A 44 -10.12 13.45 3.83
CA ALA A 44 -11.18 12.73 4.52
C ALA A 44 -12.56 12.96 3.88
N TYR A 45 -12.85 14.18 3.41
CA TYR A 45 -14.07 14.45 2.62
C TYR A 45 -14.11 13.68 1.29
N ALA A 46 -12.98 13.52 0.62
CA ALA A 46 -12.92 12.72 -0.60
C ALA A 46 -13.20 11.24 -0.31
N GLN A 47 -12.71 10.70 0.81
CA GLN A 47 -12.95 9.30 1.20
C GLN A 47 -14.41 9.01 1.57
N THR A 48 -15.11 9.99 2.16
CA THR A 48 -16.54 9.89 2.52
C THR A 48 -17.49 10.21 1.35
N GLY A 49 -16.97 10.41 0.14
CA GLY A 49 -17.76 10.74 -1.05
C GLY A 49 -18.29 12.18 -1.10
N SER A 50 -17.92 13.04 -0.14
CA SER A 50 -18.25 14.47 -0.14
C SER A 50 -17.35 15.27 -1.10
N ILE A 51 -17.37 14.91 -2.38
CA ILE A 51 -16.44 15.40 -3.42
C ILE A 51 -16.44 16.93 -3.55
N GLU A 52 -17.61 17.58 -3.53
CA GLU A 52 -17.69 19.05 -3.66
C GLU A 52 -17.05 19.79 -2.48
N LYS A 53 -17.19 19.25 -1.26
CA LYS A 53 -16.51 19.81 -0.07
C LYS A 53 -15.00 19.65 -0.20
N ALA A 54 -14.53 18.49 -0.66
CA ALA A 54 -13.11 18.23 -0.91
C ALA A 54 -12.54 19.20 -1.96
N LYS A 55 -13.23 19.37 -3.11
CA LYS A 55 -12.82 20.32 -4.16
C LYS A 55 -12.71 21.75 -3.64
N LYS A 56 -13.69 22.22 -2.86
CA LYS A 56 -13.67 23.57 -2.28
C LYS A 56 -12.44 23.79 -1.40
N ILE A 57 -12.07 22.80 -0.57
CA ILE A 57 -10.92 22.91 0.32
C ILE A 57 -9.60 22.84 -0.44
N TYR A 58 -9.46 21.94 -1.42
CA TYR A 58 -8.25 21.90 -2.27
C TYR A 58 -8.05 23.21 -3.05
N ARG A 59 -9.13 23.81 -3.56
CA ARG A 59 -9.05 25.15 -4.17
C ARG A 59 -8.63 26.21 -3.15
N LYS A 60 -9.11 26.15 -1.91
CA LYS A 60 -8.65 27.03 -0.82
C LYS A 60 -7.14 26.85 -0.56
N ILE A 61 -6.65 25.62 -0.50
CA ILE A 61 -5.21 25.35 -0.35
C ILE A 61 -4.41 26.00 -1.49
N LEU A 62 -4.87 25.87 -2.74
CA LEU A 62 -4.20 26.48 -3.90
C LEU A 62 -4.25 28.02 -3.92
N LEU A 63 -5.19 28.64 -3.19
CA LEU A 63 -5.18 30.09 -2.98
C LEU A 63 -4.13 30.52 -1.95
N LEU A 64 -3.87 29.69 -0.94
CA LEU A 64 -2.86 29.95 0.11
C LEU A 64 -1.45 29.60 -0.38
N ASP A 65 -1.32 28.48 -1.08
CA ASP A 65 -0.08 27.97 -1.67
C ASP A 65 -0.35 27.47 -3.10
N LYS A 66 -0.07 28.36 -4.06
CA LYS A 66 -0.25 28.11 -5.49
C LYS A 66 0.57 26.93 -6.03
N TYR A 67 1.70 26.60 -5.38
CA TYR A 67 2.64 25.59 -5.85
C TYR A 67 2.45 24.24 -5.14
N ASN A 68 1.38 24.08 -4.36
CA ASN A 68 1.10 22.85 -3.64
C ASN A 68 0.79 21.68 -4.60
N THR A 69 1.82 20.91 -4.94
CA THR A 69 1.70 19.80 -5.90
C THR A 69 0.72 18.72 -5.45
N LEU A 70 0.55 18.54 -4.12
CA LEU A 70 -0.38 17.58 -3.54
C LEU A 70 -1.83 18.01 -3.81
N ALA A 71 -2.17 19.27 -3.55
CA ALA A 71 -3.51 19.81 -3.79
C ALA A 71 -3.86 19.79 -5.29
N VAL A 72 -2.91 20.13 -6.18
CA VAL A 72 -3.12 20.02 -7.64
C VAL A 72 -3.44 18.58 -8.05
N LYS A 73 -2.62 17.61 -7.63
CA LYS A 73 -2.81 16.19 -7.97
C LYS A 73 -4.14 15.65 -7.45
N ASN A 74 -4.48 15.96 -6.20
CA ASN A 74 -5.71 15.47 -5.58
C ASN A 74 -6.94 16.13 -6.21
N LEU A 75 -6.89 17.42 -6.53
CA LEU A 75 -7.98 18.12 -7.21
C LEU A 75 -8.24 17.54 -8.61
N ASP A 76 -7.17 17.27 -9.38
CA ASP A 76 -7.29 16.59 -10.69
C ASP A 76 -7.93 15.21 -10.54
N LYS A 77 -7.47 14.41 -9.56
CA LYS A 77 -8.01 13.08 -9.27
C LYS A 77 -9.52 13.12 -9.00
N ILE A 78 -9.97 13.99 -8.08
CA ILE A 78 -11.40 14.05 -7.70
C ILE A 78 -12.28 14.79 -8.71
N SER A 79 -11.71 15.65 -9.56
CA SER A 79 -12.48 16.34 -10.61
C SER A 79 -12.88 15.41 -11.75
N ASN A 80 -12.08 14.36 -11.99
CA ASN A 80 -12.38 13.33 -12.97
C ASN A 80 -13.39 12.27 -12.47
N LEU A 81 -13.77 12.31 -11.18
CA LEU A 81 -14.83 11.48 -10.60
C LEU A 81 -16.17 12.23 -10.81
N ASN A 82 -16.89 11.90 -11.89
CA ASN A 82 -18.18 12.53 -12.21
C ASN A 82 -19.20 12.32 -11.08
N GLU A 83 -19.91 13.38 -10.69
CA GLU A 83 -20.99 13.38 -9.68
C GLU A 83 -22.19 12.50 -10.04
N LYS A 84 -22.29 12.03 -11.28
CA LYS A 84 -23.44 11.26 -11.76
C LYS A 84 -23.13 9.77 -11.72
N LYS A 85 -23.68 9.12 -10.69
CA LYS A 85 -23.91 7.67 -10.58
C LYS A 85 -22.64 6.81 -10.52
N SER A 86 -21.97 6.81 -9.37
CA SER A 86 -21.36 5.57 -8.90
C SER A 86 -22.08 5.11 -7.64
N ASN A 87 -23.29 4.57 -7.82
CA ASN A 87 -23.89 3.64 -6.86
C ASN A 87 -23.13 2.30 -6.83
N SER A 88 -22.00 2.18 -7.52
CA SER A 88 -21.01 1.17 -7.22
C SER A 88 -19.99 1.80 -6.27
N ILE A 89 -20.26 1.69 -4.97
CA ILE A 89 -19.20 1.66 -3.98
C ILE A 89 -18.40 0.40 -4.37
N ILE A 90 -17.37 0.56 -5.19
CA ILE A 90 -16.46 -0.55 -5.48
C ILE A 90 -15.83 -0.85 -4.11
N PRO A 91 -16.02 -2.05 -3.54
CA PRO A 91 -15.39 -2.38 -2.29
C PRO A 91 -13.89 -2.33 -2.51
N HIS A 92 -13.21 -1.43 -1.80
CA HIS A 92 -11.76 -1.36 -1.78
C HIS A 92 -11.32 -1.79 -0.39
N GLU A 93 -10.88 -3.03 -0.26
CA GLU A 93 -10.21 -3.47 0.96
C GLU A 93 -8.79 -2.91 0.92
N ARG A 94 -8.46 -1.99 1.84
CA ARG A 94 -7.15 -1.34 1.87
C ARG A 94 -6.23 -2.01 2.86
N VAL A 95 -5.02 -2.30 2.41
CA VAL A 95 -3.99 -2.92 3.23
C VAL A 95 -3.36 -1.88 4.16
N ALA A 96 -3.07 -2.27 5.40
CA ALA A 96 -2.38 -1.42 6.37
C ALA A 96 -1.03 -0.92 5.83
N PRO A 97 -0.64 0.35 6.09
CA PRO A 97 0.62 0.93 5.61
C PRO A 97 1.88 0.10 5.93
N GLY A 98 1.86 -0.63 7.07
CA GLY A 98 2.98 -1.49 7.48
C GLY A 98 3.27 -2.67 6.55
N LEU A 99 2.32 -3.09 5.68
CA LEU A 99 2.56 -4.18 4.74
C LEU A 99 3.36 -3.76 3.50
N PHE A 100 3.54 -2.46 3.28
CA PHE A 100 4.19 -1.89 2.09
C PHE A 100 5.72 -1.89 2.13
N ILE A 101 6.33 -2.53 3.13
CA ILE A 101 7.77 -2.67 3.28
C ILE A 101 8.28 -3.71 2.26
N GLU A 102 9.20 -3.29 1.40
CA GLU A 102 9.80 -4.17 0.40
C GLU A 102 10.87 -5.05 1.05
N GLU A 103 10.64 -6.36 1.01
CA GLU A 103 11.51 -7.37 1.59
C GLU A 103 12.19 -8.15 0.46
N PRO A 104 13.53 -8.12 0.39
CA PRO A 104 14.27 -8.83 -0.64
C PRO A 104 13.89 -10.32 -0.69
N GLY A 105 13.55 -10.81 -1.88
CA GLY A 105 13.13 -12.19 -2.10
C GLY A 105 11.65 -12.51 -1.83
N LYS A 106 10.95 -11.70 -1.01
CA LYS A 106 9.57 -11.96 -0.58
C LYS A 106 8.54 -11.00 -1.17
N SER A 107 8.93 -9.75 -1.39
CA SER A 107 8.06 -8.79 -2.07
C SER A 107 8.80 -8.04 -3.15
N LYS A 108 8.02 -7.54 -4.12
CA LYS A 108 8.52 -6.73 -5.23
C LYS A 108 7.48 -5.72 -5.66
N THR A 109 7.92 -4.50 -5.96
CA THR A 109 7.11 -3.51 -6.66
C THR A 109 7.29 -3.68 -8.17
N VAL A 110 6.18 -3.88 -8.90
CA VAL A 110 6.19 -4.15 -10.34
C VAL A 110 5.31 -3.16 -11.08
N GLN A 111 5.82 -2.59 -12.17
CA GLN A 111 5.04 -1.75 -13.07
C GLN A 111 4.16 -2.62 -13.97
N LEU A 112 2.87 -2.29 -14.06
CA LEU A 112 1.96 -2.98 -14.97
C LEU A 112 2.18 -2.55 -16.43
N ILE A 113 2.05 -3.51 -17.33
CA ILE A 113 1.96 -3.30 -18.78
C ILE A 113 0.50 -3.41 -19.23
N ASN A 114 0.17 -2.87 -20.39
CA ASN A 114 -1.18 -2.89 -20.97
C ASN A 114 -2.25 -2.41 -19.98
N VAL A 115 -2.01 -1.26 -19.34
CA VAL A 115 -2.89 -0.71 -18.30
C VAL A 115 -4.28 -0.36 -18.83
N ALA A 116 -5.27 -0.43 -17.94
CA ALA A 116 -6.64 -0.05 -18.26
C ALA A 116 -6.77 1.46 -18.56
N PRO A 117 -7.83 1.90 -19.28
CA PRO A 117 -8.08 3.31 -19.54
C PRO A 117 -8.20 4.16 -18.26
N THR A 118 -7.78 5.42 -18.33
CA THR A 118 -7.75 6.36 -17.17
C THR A 118 -9.09 6.46 -16.44
N LYS A 119 -10.22 6.32 -17.15
CA LYS A 119 -11.56 6.30 -16.54
C LYS A 119 -11.69 5.21 -15.48
N ILE A 120 -11.13 4.02 -15.70
CA ILE A 120 -11.14 2.91 -14.75
C ILE A 120 -10.12 3.17 -13.65
N LEU A 121 -8.91 3.59 -14.02
CA LEU A 121 -7.81 3.82 -13.08
C LEU A 121 -8.10 4.93 -12.06
N ASN A 122 -8.92 5.93 -12.41
CA ASN A 122 -9.32 6.99 -11.49
C ASN A 122 -10.10 6.49 -10.27
N HIS A 123 -10.78 5.34 -10.39
CA HIS A 123 -11.48 4.71 -9.27
C HIS A 123 -10.53 3.96 -8.34
N LEU A 124 -9.28 3.74 -8.76
CA LEU A 124 -8.27 3.02 -7.99
C LEU A 124 -7.55 3.97 -7.03
N ASN A 125 -7.26 3.47 -5.83
CA ASN A 125 -6.50 4.18 -4.82
C ASN A 125 -5.23 3.40 -4.45
N ILE A 126 -4.21 4.16 -4.05
CA ILE A 126 -3.03 3.57 -3.41
C ILE A 126 -3.51 2.90 -2.12
N GLY A 127 -3.07 1.67 -1.88
CA GLY A 127 -3.56 0.86 -0.76
C GLY A 127 -4.54 -0.23 -1.16
N ASP A 128 -5.22 -0.09 -2.30
CA ASP A 128 -6.30 -1.01 -2.66
C ASP A 128 -5.76 -2.42 -2.93
N THR A 129 -6.40 -3.42 -2.33
CA THR A 129 -6.10 -4.83 -2.58
C THR A 129 -6.59 -5.23 -3.95
N VAL A 130 -5.76 -6.01 -4.65
CA VAL A 130 -6.03 -6.51 -5.99
C VAL A 130 -5.79 -8.01 -6.07
N ILE A 131 -6.49 -8.64 -6.99
CA ILE A 131 -6.42 -10.07 -7.26
C ILE A 131 -5.41 -10.32 -8.38
N ILE A 132 -4.49 -11.24 -8.12
CA ILE A 132 -3.59 -11.80 -9.13
C ILE A 132 -4.35 -12.91 -9.85
N HIS A 133 -4.57 -12.73 -11.15
CA HIS A 133 -5.31 -13.67 -12.00
C HIS A 133 -4.36 -14.33 -13.02
N PRO A 134 -3.78 -15.50 -12.71
CA PRO A 134 -2.86 -16.20 -13.61
C PRO A 134 -3.62 -16.81 -14.81
N LYS A 135 -3.10 -16.58 -16.01
CA LYS A 135 -3.48 -17.26 -17.27
C LYS A 135 -2.33 -18.20 -17.69
N LYS A 136 -2.43 -18.78 -18.89
CA LYS A 136 -1.43 -19.72 -19.42
C LYS A 136 -0.02 -19.10 -19.56
N HIS A 137 0.08 -17.87 -20.05
CA HIS A 137 1.36 -17.18 -20.33
C HIS A 137 1.40 -15.73 -19.84
N SER A 138 0.41 -15.29 -19.08
CA SER A 138 0.33 -13.92 -18.59
C SER A 138 -0.37 -13.89 -17.24
N VAL A 139 -0.08 -12.88 -16.43
CA VAL A 139 -0.72 -12.68 -15.14
C VAL A 139 -1.39 -11.32 -15.16
N GLU A 140 -2.69 -11.31 -14.98
CA GLU A 140 -3.49 -10.08 -14.97
C GLU A 140 -3.72 -9.62 -13.53
N ILE A 141 -3.73 -8.30 -13.33
CA ILE A 141 -4.13 -7.69 -12.07
C ILE A 141 -5.56 -7.18 -12.22
N ARG A 142 -6.43 -7.66 -11.31
CA ARG A 142 -7.86 -7.36 -11.34
C ARG A 142 -8.35 -6.85 -9.98
N GLY A 143 -9.41 -6.05 -9.98
CA GLY A 143 -10.13 -5.68 -8.76
C GLY A 143 -10.98 -6.82 -8.19
N LEU A 144 -11.51 -6.64 -6.98
CA LEU A 144 -12.42 -7.61 -6.32
C LEU A 144 -13.67 -7.92 -7.17
N ASN A 145 -14.14 -6.95 -7.94
CA ASN A 145 -15.24 -7.08 -8.90
C ASN A 145 -14.81 -7.63 -10.28
N LYS A 146 -13.61 -8.22 -10.40
CA LYS A 146 -13.01 -8.73 -11.64
C LYS A 146 -12.67 -7.65 -12.70
N THR A 147 -12.72 -6.36 -12.36
CA THR A 147 -12.31 -5.26 -13.25
C THR A 147 -10.83 -5.38 -13.58
N TYR A 148 -10.45 -5.25 -14.85
CA TYR A 148 -9.07 -5.31 -15.30
C TYR A 148 -8.33 -3.99 -15.05
N TYR A 149 -7.11 -4.05 -14.49
CA TYR A 149 -6.26 -2.88 -14.27
C TYR A 149 -4.97 -2.89 -15.08
N GLY A 150 -4.48 -4.07 -15.46
CA GLY A 150 -3.28 -4.25 -16.28
C GLY A 150 -2.75 -5.68 -16.19
N ALA A 151 -1.61 -5.94 -16.83
CA ALA A 151 -0.90 -7.21 -16.78
C ALA A 151 0.51 -7.03 -16.20
N LEU A 152 1.06 -8.10 -15.63
CA LEU A 152 2.47 -8.14 -15.23
C LEU A 152 3.37 -8.36 -16.45
N PRO A 153 4.61 -7.81 -16.44
CA PRO A 153 5.64 -8.15 -17.41
C PRO A 153 5.91 -9.66 -17.48
N ASP A 154 6.31 -10.15 -18.65
CA ASP A 154 6.41 -11.58 -18.95
C ASP A 154 7.39 -12.34 -18.05
N ASP A 155 8.51 -11.72 -17.68
CA ASP A 155 9.53 -12.30 -16.79
C ASP A 155 8.96 -12.60 -15.39
N ILE A 156 8.22 -11.63 -14.82
CA ILE A 156 7.57 -11.75 -13.52
C ILE A 156 6.36 -12.69 -13.63
N ALA A 157 5.57 -12.57 -14.69
CA ALA A 157 4.38 -13.39 -14.92
C ALA A 157 4.73 -14.88 -15.04
N PHE A 158 5.73 -15.23 -15.85
CA PHE A 158 6.19 -16.61 -16.05
C PHE A 158 6.63 -17.24 -14.74
N ARG A 159 7.40 -16.49 -13.93
CA ARG A 159 7.85 -16.95 -12.62
C ARG A 159 6.69 -17.12 -11.65
N LEU A 160 5.79 -16.14 -11.53
CA LEU A 160 4.61 -16.23 -10.66
C LEU A 160 3.74 -17.43 -10.99
N ILE A 161 3.45 -17.70 -12.27
CA ILE A 161 2.64 -18.85 -12.69
C ILE A 161 3.25 -20.16 -12.17
N LYS A 162 4.58 -20.34 -12.31
CA LYS A 162 5.29 -21.52 -11.82
C LYS A 162 5.16 -21.69 -10.31
N PHE A 163 5.35 -20.62 -9.54
CA PHE A 163 5.32 -20.70 -8.07
C PHE A 163 3.90 -20.83 -7.51
N ILE A 164 2.91 -20.17 -8.12
CA ILE A 164 1.49 -20.35 -7.78
C ILE A 164 1.07 -21.82 -8.01
N ALA A 165 1.48 -22.43 -9.13
CA ALA A 165 1.19 -23.84 -9.42
C ALA A 165 1.79 -24.81 -8.38
N VAL A 166 2.84 -24.38 -7.67
CA VAL A 166 3.52 -25.16 -6.63
C VAL A 166 2.91 -24.92 -5.23
N GLY A 167 1.93 -24.02 -5.12
CA GLY A 167 1.19 -23.75 -3.89
C GLY A 167 1.68 -22.53 -3.10
N ASN A 168 2.43 -21.62 -3.72
CA ASN A 168 2.73 -20.34 -3.11
C ASN A 168 1.51 -19.40 -3.17
N SER A 169 1.27 -18.67 -2.09
CA SER A 169 0.20 -17.68 -2.01
C SER A 169 0.77 -16.27 -1.92
N TYR A 170 0.08 -15.32 -2.54
CA TYR A 170 0.53 -13.94 -2.64
C TYR A 170 -0.61 -12.99 -2.31
N ILE A 171 -0.25 -11.85 -1.74
CA ILE A 171 -1.10 -10.67 -1.63
C ILE A 171 -0.57 -9.60 -2.57
N ALA A 172 -1.47 -8.89 -3.23
CA ALA A 172 -1.11 -7.76 -4.08
C ALA A 172 -1.94 -6.54 -3.73
N CYS A 173 -1.30 -5.38 -3.77
CA CYS A 173 -1.96 -4.10 -3.55
C CYS A 173 -1.37 -3.01 -4.43
N ILE A 174 -2.14 -1.96 -4.68
CA ILE A 174 -1.69 -0.84 -5.50
C ILE A 174 -0.72 0.03 -4.71
N LYS A 175 0.51 0.16 -5.22
CA LYS A 175 1.57 0.95 -4.61
C LYS A 175 1.60 2.38 -5.11
N ASN A 176 1.42 2.58 -6.41
CA ASN A 176 1.48 3.89 -7.03
C ASN A 176 0.60 3.95 -8.28
N ILE A 177 0.02 5.11 -8.55
CA ILE A 177 -0.82 5.37 -9.72
C ILE A 177 -0.40 6.72 -10.31
N GLN A 178 -0.05 6.70 -11.59
CA GLN A 178 0.17 7.88 -12.43
C GLN A 178 -0.79 7.83 -13.64
N LYS A 179 -0.85 8.90 -14.44
CA LYS A 179 -1.87 9.09 -15.50
C LYS A 179 -2.10 7.87 -16.41
N ASN A 180 -1.04 7.13 -16.73
CA ASN A 180 -1.10 5.91 -17.53
C ASN A 180 -0.10 4.84 -17.07
N GLN A 181 0.28 4.86 -15.80
CA GLN A 181 1.23 3.90 -15.23
C GLN A 181 0.75 3.51 -13.85
N VAL A 182 0.74 2.21 -13.58
CA VAL A 182 0.28 1.64 -12.31
C VAL A 182 1.37 0.72 -11.80
N TRP A 183 1.72 0.87 -10.53
CA TRP A 183 2.65 -0.02 -9.84
C TRP A 183 1.89 -0.82 -8.81
N VAL A 184 2.12 -2.12 -8.83
CA VAL A 184 1.55 -3.08 -7.89
C VAL A 184 2.66 -3.61 -7.01
N PHE A 185 2.42 -3.61 -5.72
CA PHE A 185 3.27 -4.29 -4.76
C PHE A 185 2.73 -5.71 -4.59
N ILE A 186 3.61 -6.70 -4.76
CA ILE A 186 3.27 -8.11 -4.58
C ILE A 186 4.12 -8.66 -3.45
N ARG A 187 3.50 -9.35 -2.50
CA ARG A 187 4.16 -9.99 -1.36
C ARG A 187 3.75 -11.45 -1.25
N GLU A 188 4.73 -12.32 -1.09
CA GLU A 188 4.54 -13.73 -0.79
C GLU A 188 4.08 -13.90 0.66
N ILE A 189 2.97 -14.60 0.87
CA ILE A 189 2.41 -14.91 2.20
C ILE A 189 2.90 -16.28 2.67
N SER A 190 2.82 -17.28 1.79
CA SER A 190 3.17 -18.66 2.11
C SER A 190 3.93 -19.30 0.96
N ARG A 191 4.84 -20.23 1.31
CA ARG A 191 5.61 -21.04 0.36
C ARG A 191 5.07 -22.46 0.35
N GLY A 192 4.91 -23.02 -0.86
CA GLY A 192 4.71 -24.43 -1.07
C GLY A 192 5.99 -25.23 -0.77
N LYS A 193 5.82 -26.48 -0.32
CA LYS A 193 6.93 -27.33 0.14
C LYS A 193 8.01 -27.61 -0.92
N LYS A 194 7.67 -27.61 -2.21
CA LYS A 194 8.58 -28.02 -3.30
C LYS A 194 9.57 -26.95 -3.76
N LEU A 195 9.28 -25.66 -3.55
CA LEU A 195 10.16 -24.55 -3.95
C LEU A 195 10.52 -23.64 -2.77
N SER A 196 10.53 -24.20 -1.55
CA SER A 196 10.83 -23.47 -0.32
C SER A 196 12.17 -22.74 -0.34
N HIS A 197 13.17 -23.33 -1.02
CA HIS A 197 14.54 -22.82 -1.12
C HIS A 197 14.72 -21.73 -2.19
N GLN A 198 13.74 -21.52 -3.08
CA GLN A 198 13.82 -20.50 -4.12
C GLN A 198 12.88 -19.34 -3.80
N SER A 199 13.37 -18.11 -3.93
CA SER A 199 12.55 -16.90 -3.75
C SER A 199 11.78 -16.57 -5.02
N THR A 200 10.51 -16.20 -4.89
CA THR A 200 9.68 -15.80 -6.04
C THR A 200 10.26 -14.57 -6.73
N PHE A 201 10.75 -13.59 -5.99
CA PHE A 201 11.30 -12.36 -6.55
C PHE A 201 12.82 -12.39 -6.51
N ILE A 202 13.47 -12.36 -7.68
CA ILE A 202 14.93 -12.27 -7.77
C ILE A 202 15.33 -10.79 -7.60
N PRO A 203 16.40 -10.48 -6.84
CA PRO A 203 17.01 -9.15 -6.79
C PRO A 203 17.35 -8.68 -8.20
N THR A 204 16.85 -7.52 -8.60
CA THR A 204 17.08 -6.97 -9.95
C THR A 204 18.34 -6.10 -9.98
N THR A 205 18.85 -5.71 -8.79
CA THR A 205 19.94 -4.75 -8.64
C THR A 205 21.08 -5.32 -7.78
N PHE A 206 22.34 -5.01 -8.10
CA PHE A 206 23.52 -5.45 -7.33
C PHE A 206 23.43 -5.11 -5.83
N LYS A 207 22.83 -3.96 -5.50
CA LYS A 207 22.58 -3.51 -4.12
C LYS A 207 21.53 -4.34 -3.36
N GLU A 208 20.55 -4.88 -4.07
CA GLU A 208 19.56 -5.82 -3.51
C GLU A 208 20.17 -7.22 -3.34
N TYR A 209 21.02 -7.61 -4.29
CA TYR A 209 21.77 -8.87 -4.26
C TYR A 209 22.71 -8.94 -3.06
N SER A 210 23.49 -7.88 -2.77
CA SER A 210 24.37 -7.83 -1.61
C SER A 210 23.61 -7.90 -0.28
N ALA A 211 22.43 -7.28 -0.20
CA ALA A 211 21.57 -7.35 0.98
C ALA A 211 21.02 -8.77 1.22
N THR A 212 20.66 -9.50 0.16
CA THR A 212 20.25 -10.91 0.28
C THR A 212 21.37 -11.83 0.73
N ILE A 213 22.58 -11.66 0.17
CA ILE A 213 23.75 -12.47 0.53
C ILE A 213 24.19 -12.22 1.97
N HIS A 214 24.24 -10.96 2.43
CA HIS A 214 24.57 -10.68 3.82
C HIS A 214 23.57 -11.30 4.80
N ARG A 215 22.29 -11.35 4.45
CA ARG A 215 21.26 -11.99 5.29
C ARG A 215 21.37 -13.52 5.28
N GLU A 216 21.69 -14.13 4.15
CA GLU A 216 21.91 -15.59 4.07
C GLU A 216 23.19 -16.00 4.81
N ILE A 217 24.28 -15.26 4.66
CA ILE A 217 25.53 -15.49 5.42
C ILE A 217 25.26 -15.35 6.92
N LYS A 218 24.52 -14.32 7.36
CA LYS A 218 24.15 -14.18 8.78
C LYS A 218 23.30 -15.35 9.30
N LYS A 219 22.43 -15.93 8.47
CA LYS A 219 21.67 -17.15 8.83
C LYS A 219 22.55 -18.40 8.91
N ILE A 220 23.62 -18.47 8.13
CA ILE A 220 24.53 -19.62 8.10
C ILE A 220 25.57 -19.52 9.23
N VAL A 221 26.00 -18.31 9.58
CA VAL A 221 27.02 -18.03 10.60
C VAL A 221 26.43 -17.94 12.02
N SER A 222 25.10 -17.99 12.15
CA SER A 222 24.40 -18.04 13.45
C SER A 222 23.42 -19.21 13.50
N PRO A 223 23.89 -20.47 13.57
CA PRO A 223 23.08 -21.50 14.22
C PRO A 223 22.98 -21.13 15.70
N ASP A 224 21.78 -21.18 16.26
CA ASP A 224 21.43 -20.73 17.62
C ASP A 224 22.51 -21.05 18.67
N PRO A 225 22.89 -20.11 19.56
CA PRO A 225 23.52 -20.50 20.81
C PRO A 225 22.48 -21.25 21.65
N LEU A 226 22.85 -22.47 22.01
CA LEU A 226 22.19 -23.34 22.96
C LEU A 226 21.72 -22.56 24.19
N GLU A 227 20.54 -22.93 24.67
CA GLU A 227 19.99 -22.58 25.97
C GLU A 227 21.07 -22.74 27.06
N GLU A 228 21.56 -21.64 27.61
CA GLU A 228 22.25 -21.66 28.90
C GLU A 228 21.15 -21.73 29.97
N GLU A 229 20.92 -22.93 30.49
CA GLU A 229 20.23 -23.15 31.75
C GLU A 229 21.01 -22.43 32.86
N GLU A 230 20.50 -21.30 33.36
CA GLU A 230 20.93 -20.74 34.64
C GLU A 230 20.44 -21.66 35.76
N SER A 231 21.28 -22.61 36.15
CA SER A 231 21.16 -23.33 37.41
C SER A 231 21.46 -22.37 38.57
N HIS A 232 20.43 -21.82 39.18
CA HIS A 232 20.53 -21.28 40.54
C HIS A 232 20.78 -22.45 41.51
N GLN A 233 22.03 -22.63 41.93
CA GLN A 233 22.34 -23.35 43.16
C GLN A 233 22.34 -22.33 44.31
N ASP A 234 21.30 -22.42 45.13
CA ASP A 234 21.38 -22.10 46.55
C ASP A 234 22.46 -22.98 47.17
N GLU A 235 23.41 -22.37 47.88
CA GLU A 235 23.94 -22.96 49.11
C GLU A 235 24.46 -21.83 50.03
N SER A 236 23.60 -21.53 51.00
CA SER A 236 23.93 -21.08 52.33
C SER A 236 24.97 -21.99 52.99
N GLU A 237 25.93 -21.41 53.73
CA GLU A 237 26.03 -21.52 55.20
C GLU A 237 27.36 -20.94 55.71
N GLU A 238 27.22 -20.21 56.82
CA GLU A 238 28.11 -20.03 57.99
C GLU A 238 29.64 -20.11 57.88
#